data_AF-A0A6J8A7E5-F1
#
_entry.id   AF-A0A6J8A7E5-F1
#
_cell.length_a   1.000
_cell.length_b   1.000
_cell.length_c   1.000
_cell.angle_alpha   90.00
_cell.angle_beta   90.00
_cell.angle_gamma   90.00
#
_symmetry.space_group_name_H-M   'P 1'
#
loop_
_entity.id
_entity.type
_entity.pdbx_description
1 polymer ?
#
loop_
_entity_poly.entity_id
_entity_poly.type
_entity_poly.pdbx_seq_one_letter_code
_entity_poly.pdbx_strand_id
1 'polypeptide(L)'
;MASLEQFEELKSLIMGVDKKVTVFSEQLTKVESNLTSMIHEVKADTKVLNVKFETSQKEIKTLRHDFTELERGVQGMDLQLQELENEKLVKQKIDFQQQIDDLKEKAILLEKHDRKYNILYGIDDSNPEENVYATTQKLFSEELLRDPQKANSMPLANAHRVPTHGKGPKPIHS
;
A
#
# COMPACT_ATOMS: atom_id res chain seq x y z
N MET A 1 28.49 113.62 6.47
CA MET A 1 28.84 112.45 7.31
C MET A 1 27.88 111.28 7.12
N ALA A 2 26.57 111.50 6.95
CA ALA A 2 25.58 110.42 6.73
C ALA A 2 25.81 109.49 5.51
N SER A 3 26.52 109.93 4.46
CA SER A 3 26.74 109.13 3.25
C SER A 3 27.81 108.04 3.39
N LEU A 4 28.73 108.17 4.35
CA LEU A 4 29.80 107.18 4.59
C LEU A 4 29.29 106.00 5.43
N GLU A 5 28.45 106.30 6.42
CA GLU A 5 27.82 105.31 7.29
C GLU A 5 26.87 104.40 6.50
N GLN A 6 26.04 104.99 5.63
CA GLN A 6 25.19 104.24 4.69
C GLN A 6 25.99 103.33 3.75
N PHE A 7 27.19 103.74 3.34
CA PHE A 7 28.06 102.94 2.47
C PHE A 7 28.65 101.73 3.22
N GLU A 8 29.07 101.89 4.46
CA GLU A 8 29.59 100.78 5.28
C GLU A 8 28.48 99.80 5.68
N GLU A 9 27.26 100.27 5.96
CA GLU A 9 26.09 99.42 6.17
C GLU A 9 25.77 98.57 4.93
N LEU A 10 25.77 99.19 3.75
CA LEU A 10 25.55 98.49 2.48
C LEU A 10 26.62 97.41 2.24
N LYS A 11 27.89 97.73 2.52
CA LYS A 11 29.01 96.77 2.39
C LYS A 11 28.85 95.59 3.35
N SER A 12 28.47 95.84 4.59
CA SER A 12 28.18 94.80 5.59
C SER A 12 27.02 93.91 5.13
N LEU A 13 25.95 94.50 4.58
CA LEU A 13 24.81 93.76 4.04
C LEU A 13 25.23 92.87 2.85
N ILE A 14 26.02 93.40 1.91
CA ILE A 14 26.55 92.64 0.77
C ILE A 14 27.39 91.47 1.25
N MET A 15 28.30 91.68 2.20
CA MET A 15 29.10 90.59 2.80
C MET A 15 28.23 89.54 3.51
N GLY A 16 27.14 89.98 4.16
CA GLY A 16 26.17 89.08 4.79
C GLY A 16 25.40 88.23 3.77
N VAL A 17 25.03 88.82 2.63
CA VAL A 17 24.41 88.11 1.51
C VAL A 17 25.38 87.10 0.89
N ASP A 18 26.62 87.50 0.64
CA ASP A 18 27.66 86.64 0.04
C ASP A 18 27.89 85.37 0.88
N LYS A 19 28.03 85.52 2.20
CA LYS A 19 28.12 84.39 3.13
C LYS A 19 26.92 83.45 3.05
N LYS A 20 25.71 83.99 2.96
CA LYS A 20 24.48 83.17 2.81
C LYS A 20 24.48 82.42 1.48
N VAL A 21 24.92 83.05 0.40
CA VAL A 21 25.05 82.42 -0.92
C VAL A 21 26.05 81.27 -0.86
N THR A 22 27.20 81.43 -0.20
CA THR A 22 28.18 80.35 -0.01
C THR A 22 27.56 79.17 0.76
N VAL A 23 26.90 79.44 1.90
CA VAL A 23 26.25 78.39 2.70
C VAL A 23 25.18 77.65 1.89
N PHE A 24 24.35 78.38 1.12
CA PHE A 24 23.35 77.73 0.27
C PHE A 24 23.97 76.90 -0.85
N SER A 25 25.08 77.34 -1.44
CA SER A 25 25.81 76.57 -2.45
C SER A 25 26.38 75.26 -1.87
N GLU A 26 26.96 75.30 -0.67
CA GLU A 26 27.43 74.11 0.04
C GLU A 26 26.29 73.16 0.42
N GLN A 27 25.14 73.69 0.85
CA GLN A 27 23.96 72.88 1.13
C GLN A 27 23.40 72.23 -0.14
N LEU A 28 23.35 72.97 -1.26
CA LEU A 28 22.87 72.46 -2.54
C LEU A 28 23.74 71.31 -3.02
N THR A 29 25.07 71.47 -3.01
CA THR A 29 26.01 70.41 -3.42
C THR A 29 25.91 69.15 -2.54
N LYS A 30 25.69 69.32 -1.23
CA LYS A 30 25.44 68.19 -0.32
C LYS A 30 24.13 67.48 -0.64
N VAL A 31 23.05 68.21 -0.92
CA VAL A 31 21.77 67.63 -1.32
C VAL A 31 21.88 66.88 -2.64
N GLU A 32 22.57 67.44 -3.63
CA GLU A 32 22.82 66.78 -4.93
C GLU A 32 23.62 65.49 -4.76
N SER A 33 24.66 65.50 -3.93
CA SER A 33 25.47 64.32 -3.63
C SER A 33 24.64 63.22 -2.96
N ASN A 34 23.85 63.58 -1.93
CA ASN A 34 22.98 62.64 -1.23
C ASN A 34 21.92 62.05 -2.16
N LEU A 35 21.26 62.88 -2.98
CA LEU A 35 20.26 62.43 -3.94
C LEU A 35 20.88 61.45 -4.96
N THR A 36 22.08 61.75 -5.42
CA THR A 36 22.82 60.86 -6.32
C THR A 36 23.11 59.52 -5.67
N SER A 37 23.56 59.49 -4.41
CA SER A 37 23.77 58.22 -3.67
C SER A 37 22.48 57.43 -3.54
N MET A 38 21.40 58.08 -3.08
CA MET A 38 20.09 57.43 -2.91
C MET A 38 19.56 56.84 -4.22
N ILE A 39 19.74 57.55 -5.36
CA ILE A 39 19.35 57.02 -6.67
C ILE A 39 20.15 55.76 -7.02
N HIS A 40 21.44 55.70 -6.71
CA HIS A 40 22.26 54.51 -6.96
C HIS A 40 21.83 53.33 -6.09
N GLU A 41 21.58 53.56 -4.81
CA GLU A 41 21.10 52.55 -3.85
C GLU A 41 19.75 51.97 -4.30
N VAL A 42 18.76 52.82 -4.58
CA VAL A 42 17.44 52.39 -5.05
C VAL A 42 17.54 51.59 -6.36
N LYS A 43 18.43 51.98 -7.28
CA LYS A 43 18.67 51.22 -8.52
C LYS A 43 19.29 49.84 -8.24
N ALA A 44 20.22 49.75 -7.29
CA ALA A 44 20.83 48.49 -6.90
C ALA A 44 19.78 47.57 -6.25
N ASP A 45 19.00 48.08 -5.31
CA ASP A 45 17.93 47.33 -4.63
C ASP A 45 16.87 46.84 -5.61
N THR A 46 16.45 47.70 -6.55
CA THR A 46 15.49 47.33 -7.60
C THR A 46 16.02 46.18 -8.46
N LYS A 47 17.31 46.18 -8.81
CA LYS A 47 17.92 45.07 -9.57
C LYS A 47 17.92 43.78 -8.76
N VAL A 48 18.30 43.83 -7.50
CA VAL A 48 18.30 42.65 -6.62
C VAL A 48 16.89 42.09 -6.46
N LEU A 49 15.89 42.97 -6.28
CA LEU A 49 14.49 42.56 -6.15
C LEU A 49 13.98 41.89 -7.43
N ASN A 50 14.30 42.43 -8.60
CA ASN A 50 13.93 41.82 -9.88
C ASN A 50 14.54 40.42 -10.04
N VAL A 51 15.82 40.24 -9.70
CA VAL A 51 16.46 38.92 -9.76
C VAL A 51 15.76 37.94 -8.81
N LYS A 52 15.48 38.34 -7.57
CA LYS A 52 14.75 37.48 -6.61
C LYS A 52 13.35 37.12 -7.10
N PHE A 53 12.66 38.07 -7.71
CA PHE A 53 11.33 37.86 -8.27
C PHE A 53 11.36 36.85 -9.42
N GLU A 54 12.29 36.99 -10.36
CA GLU A 54 12.46 36.04 -11.47
C GLU A 54 12.81 34.63 -10.98
N THR A 55 13.69 34.51 -9.99
CA THR A 55 14.04 33.22 -9.38
C THR A 55 12.82 32.59 -8.71
N SER A 56 12.06 33.35 -7.92
CA SER A 56 10.84 32.86 -7.27
C SER A 56 9.81 32.41 -8.30
N GLN A 57 9.66 33.12 -9.41
CA GLN A 57 8.77 32.71 -10.50
C GLN A 57 9.20 31.38 -11.14
N LYS A 58 10.51 31.15 -11.31
CA LYS A 58 11.03 29.88 -11.83
C LYS A 58 10.76 28.74 -10.86
N GLU A 59 11.02 28.93 -9.57
CA GLU A 59 10.76 27.93 -8.53
C GLU A 59 9.27 27.55 -8.47
N ILE A 60 8.37 28.53 -8.54
CA ILE A 60 6.92 28.28 -8.58
C ILE A 60 6.53 27.43 -9.81
N LYS A 61 7.13 27.69 -10.98
CA LYS A 61 6.86 26.91 -12.19
C LYS A 61 7.34 25.47 -12.04
N THR A 62 8.53 25.27 -11.49
CA THR A 62 9.06 23.92 -11.21
C THR A 62 8.17 23.18 -10.23
N LEU A 63 7.81 23.80 -9.10
CA LEU A 63 6.93 23.18 -8.10
C LEU A 63 5.56 22.79 -8.68
N ARG A 64 4.99 23.62 -9.56
CA ARG A 64 3.74 23.29 -10.26
C ARG A 64 3.91 22.07 -11.15
N HIS A 65 5.02 21.98 -11.89
CA HIS A 65 5.30 20.83 -12.73
C HIS A 65 5.45 19.56 -11.90
N ASP A 66 6.26 19.60 -10.83
CA ASP A 66 6.48 18.47 -9.93
C ASP A 66 5.17 18.00 -9.28
N PHE A 67 4.30 18.94 -8.91
CA PHE A 67 2.99 18.63 -8.34
C PHE A 67 2.09 17.90 -9.35
N THR A 68 2.03 18.37 -10.60
CA THR A 68 1.26 17.69 -11.66
C THR A 68 1.79 16.29 -11.95
N GLU A 69 3.11 16.09 -11.95
CA GLU A 69 3.71 14.77 -12.13
C GLU A 69 3.36 13.83 -10.96
N LEU A 70 3.36 14.35 -9.73
CA LEU A 70 2.95 13.60 -8.56
C LEU A 70 1.47 13.19 -8.62
N GLU A 71 0.58 14.11 -8.99
CA GLU A 71 -0.86 13.81 -9.18
C GLU A 71 -1.06 12.70 -10.20
N ARG A 72 -0.35 12.76 -11.34
CA ARG A 72 -0.38 11.73 -12.37
C ARG A 72 0.13 10.38 -11.85
N GLY A 73 1.20 10.40 -11.05
CA GLY A 73 1.74 9.20 -10.41
C GLY A 73 0.72 8.54 -9.47
N VAL A 74 0.06 9.33 -8.63
CA VAL A 74 -0.99 8.85 -7.71
C VAL A 74 -2.17 8.25 -8.46
N GLN A 75 -2.66 8.91 -9.51
CA GLN A 75 -3.74 8.37 -10.34
C GLN A 75 -3.36 7.04 -11.02
N GLY A 76 -2.12 6.93 -11.50
CA GLY A 76 -1.61 5.69 -12.06
C GLY A 76 -1.56 4.55 -11.04
N MET A 77 -1.13 4.84 -9.81
CA MET A 77 -1.10 3.84 -8.73
C MET A 77 -2.51 3.41 -8.31
N ASP A 78 -3.48 4.33 -8.25
CA ASP A 78 -4.87 4.00 -7.93
C ASP A 78 -5.48 3.04 -8.96
N LEU A 79 -5.23 3.27 -10.26
CA LEU A 79 -5.66 2.36 -11.32
C LEU A 79 -5.02 0.97 -11.19
N GLN A 80 -3.73 0.91 -10.88
CA GLN A 80 -3.03 -0.36 -10.67
C GLN A 80 -3.58 -1.14 -9.46
N LEU A 81 -3.93 -0.44 -8.37
CA LEU A 81 -4.57 -1.05 -7.22
C LEU A 81 -5.95 -1.60 -7.58
N GLN A 82 -6.75 -0.84 -8.33
CA GLN A 82 -8.07 -1.28 -8.79
C GLN A 82 -7.97 -2.52 -9.69
N GLU A 83 -7.00 -2.59 -10.60
CA GLU A 83 -6.75 -3.76 -11.46
C GLU A 83 -6.34 -4.98 -10.62
N LEU A 84 -5.45 -4.78 -9.64
CA LEU A 84 -5.00 -5.85 -8.75
C LEU A 84 -6.15 -6.42 -7.92
N GLU A 85 -6.95 -5.55 -7.30
CA GLU A 85 -8.06 -5.92 -6.43
C GLU A 85 -9.20 -6.57 -7.20
N ASN A 86 -9.63 -5.98 -8.31
CA ASN A 86 -10.84 -6.41 -9.00
C ASN A 86 -10.61 -7.57 -9.97
N GLU A 87 -9.45 -7.62 -10.64
CA GLU A 87 -9.22 -8.62 -11.69
C GLU A 87 -8.31 -9.73 -11.22
N LYS A 88 -7.12 -9.39 -10.73
CA LYS A 88 -6.09 -10.38 -10.47
C LYS A 88 -6.42 -11.25 -9.26
N LEU A 89 -6.79 -10.62 -8.14
CA LEU A 89 -7.10 -11.36 -6.90
C LEU A 89 -8.40 -12.15 -7.01
N VAL A 90 -9.44 -11.57 -7.63
CA VAL A 90 -10.71 -12.26 -7.84
C VAL A 90 -10.51 -13.49 -8.73
N LYS A 91 -9.79 -13.36 -9.84
CA LYS A 91 -9.51 -14.47 -10.75
C LYS A 91 -8.69 -15.56 -10.06
N GLN A 92 -7.63 -15.19 -9.33
CA GLN A 92 -6.83 -16.16 -8.56
C GLN A 92 -7.67 -16.90 -7.52
N LYS A 93 -8.58 -16.21 -6.83
CA LYS A 93 -9.49 -16.84 -5.87
C LYS A 93 -10.39 -17.87 -6.54
N ILE A 94 -10.95 -17.55 -7.70
CA ILE A 94 -11.78 -18.47 -8.47
C ILE A 94 -10.97 -19.69 -8.92
N ASP A 95 -9.79 -19.48 -9.49
CA ASP A 95 -8.90 -20.56 -9.95
C ASP A 95 -8.51 -21.50 -8.81
N PHE A 96 -8.16 -20.96 -7.63
CA PHE A 96 -7.84 -21.79 -6.47
C PHE A 96 -9.06 -22.53 -5.93
N GLN A 97 -10.23 -21.90 -5.91
CA GLN A 97 -11.46 -22.56 -5.48
C GLN A 97 -11.79 -23.75 -6.39
N GLN A 98 -11.66 -23.58 -7.70
CA GLN A 98 -11.84 -24.64 -8.68
C GLN A 98 -10.87 -25.81 -8.43
N GLN A 99 -9.59 -25.52 -8.22
CA GLN A 99 -8.59 -26.56 -7.92
C GLN A 99 -8.90 -27.31 -6.62
N ILE A 100 -9.36 -26.61 -5.59
CA ILE A 100 -9.78 -27.23 -4.32
C ILE A 100 -10.94 -28.19 -4.56
N ASP A 101 -11.94 -27.78 -5.36
CA ASP A 101 -13.12 -28.58 -5.60
C ASP A 101 -12.80 -29.80 -6.49
N ASP A 102 -11.95 -29.65 -7.50
CA ASP A 102 -11.43 -30.76 -8.31
C ASP A 102 -10.65 -31.78 -7.45
N LEU A 103 -9.83 -31.29 -6.50
CA LEU A 103 -9.08 -32.14 -5.59
C LEU A 103 -9.98 -32.89 -4.61
N LYS A 104 -11.03 -32.23 -4.09
CA LYS A 104 -12.03 -32.90 -3.25
C LYS A 104 -12.75 -34.01 -4.01
N GLU A 105 -13.16 -33.74 -5.26
CA GLU A 105 -13.81 -34.75 -6.08
C GLU A 105 -12.88 -35.95 -6.32
N LYS A 106 -11.62 -35.70 -6.71
CA LYS A 106 -10.62 -36.76 -6.87
C LYS A 106 -10.39 -37.56 -5.59
N ALA A 107 -10.32 -36.90 -4.44
CA ALA A 107 -10.16 -37.56 -3.15
C ALA A 107 -11.36 -38.49 -2.82
N ILE A 108 -12.59 -38.02 -3.07
CA ILE A 108 -13.80 -38.83 -2.88
C ILE A 108 -13.81 -40.03 -3.83
N LEU A 109 -13.42 -39.85 -5.09
CA LEU A 109 -13.35 -40.93 -6.07
C LEU A 109 -12.30 -41.97 -5.71
N LEU A 110 -11.13 -41.53 -5.22
CA LEU A 110 -10.08 -42.42 -4.73
C LEU A 110 -10.56 -43.20 -3.51
N GLU A 111 -11.18 -42.54 -2.52
CA GLU A 111 -11.73 -43.22 -1.34
C GLU A 111 -12.78 -44.26 -1.72
N LYS A 112 -13.67 -43.96 -2.68
CA LYS A 112 -14.65 -44.92 -3.20
C LYS A 112 -13.98 -46.07 -3.94
N HIS A 113 -12.95 -45.80 -4.72
CA HIS A 113 -12.21 -46.83 -5.45
C HIS A 113 -11.51 -47.78 -4.47
N ASP A 114 -10.80 -47.23 -3.48
CA ASP A 114 -10.06 -47.99 -2.47
C ASP A 114 -10.99 -48.82 -1.57
N ARG A 115 -12.22 -48.34 -1.34
CA ARG A 115 -13.23 -49.05 -0.54
C ARG A 115 -14.22 -49.88 -1.35
N LYS A 116 -14.08 -49.96 -2.67
CA LYS A 116 -15.07 -50.59 -3.56
C LYS A 116 -15.41 -52.03 -3.21
N TYR A 117 -14.41 -52.77 -2.72
CA TYR A 117 -14.54 -54.18 -2.37
C TYR A 117 -14.69 -54.42 -0.88
N ASN A 118 -14.64 -53.35 -0.08
CA ASN A 118 -14.70 -53.45 1.36
C ASN A 118 -16.16 -53.56 1.77
N ILE A 119 -16.42 -54.44 2.72
CA ILE A 119 -17.76 -54.65 3.22
C ILE A 119 -17.82 -54.38 4.71
N LEU A 120 -18.80 -53.58 5.11
CA LEU A 120 -18.98 -53.11 6.48
C LEU A 120 -20.23 -53.73 7.08
N TYR A 121 -20.06 -54.48 8.17
CA TYR A 121 -21.17 -55.16 8.85
C TYR A 121 -21.09 -54.98 10.37
N GLY A 122 -22.26 -54.82 11.01
CA GLY A 122 -22.38 -54.75 12.46
C GLY A 122 -22.56 -56.14 13.06
N ILE A 123 -21.50 -56.69 13.64
CA ILE A 123 -21.52 -57.96 14.38
C ILE A 123 -21.30 -57.64 15.85
N ASP A 124 -21.96 -58.36 16.76
CA ASP A 124 -21.74 -58.20 18.21
C ASP A 124 -20.25 -58.26 18.56
N ASP A 125 -19.79 -57.39 19.46
CA ASP A 125 -18.38 -57.25 19.89
C ASP A 125 -18.17 -57.63 21.36
N SER A 126 -19.13 -58.38 21.92
CA SER A 126 -19.11 -58.87 23.29
C SER A 126 -17.93 -59.78 23.64
N ASN A 127 -17.22 -60.36 22.64
CA ASN A 127 -16.03 -61.18 22.84
C ASN A 127 -14.73 -60.36 22.64
N PRO A 128 -13.97 -60.06 23.71
CA PRO A 128 -12.71 -59.31 23.61
C PRO A 128 -11.55 -60.09 22.96
N GLU A 129 -11.64 -61.43 22.85
CA GLU A 129 -10.63 -62.28 22.18
C GLU A 129 -11.11 -62.78 20.80
N GLU A 130 -12.01 -62.03 20.16
CA GLU A 130 -12.56 -62.38 18.87
C GLU A 130 -11.48 -62.54 17.77
N ASN A 131 -11.54 -63.65 17.04
CA ASN A 131 -10.87 -63.78 15.76
C ASN A 131 -11.76 -63.22 14.64
N VAL A 132 -11.50 -61.97 14.25
CA VAL A 132 -12.29 -61.22 13.25
C VAL A 132 -12.39 -61.97 11.91
N TYR A 133 -11.33 -62.67 11.48
CA TYR A 133 -11.37 -63.45 10.23
C TYR A 133 -12.36 -64.62 10.32
N ALA A 134 -12.36 -65.35 11.44
CA ALA A 134 -13.27 -66.46 11.65
C ALA A 134 -14.72 -65.98 11.75
N THR A 135 -14.96 -64.86 12.44
CA THR A 135 -16.29 -64.24 12.52
C THR A 135 -16.80 -63.84 11.13
N THR A 136 -15.95 -63.18 10.33
CA THR A 136 -16.30 -62.77 8.96
C THR A 136 -16.62 -63.96 8.07
N GLN A 137 -15.80 -65.02 8.10
CA GLN A 137 -16.06 -66.25 7.35
C GLN A 137 -17.38 -66.91 7.75
N LYS A 138 -17.66 -66.96 9.06
CA LYS A 138 -18.93 -67.48 9.58
C LYS A 138 -20.12 -66.69 9.03
N LEU A 139 -20.07 -65.36 9.09
CA LEU A 139 -21.11 -64.48 8.52
C LEU A 139 -21.34 -64.76 7.03
N PHE A 140 -20.28 -64.88 6.24
CA PHE A 140 -20.42 -65.21 4.83
C PHE A 140 -21.03 -66.59 4.60
N SER A 141 -20.62 -67.60 5.38
CA SER A 141 -21.10 -68.97 5.26
C SER A 141 -22.55 -69.16 5.68
N GLU A 142 -23.01 -68.41 6.70
CA GLU A 142 -24.32 -68.62 7.33
C GLU A 142 -25.37 -67.62 6.86
N GLU A 143 -25.01 -66.35 6.61
CA GLU A 143 -25.98 -65.29 6.35
C GLU A 143 -25.95 -64.79 4.91
N LEU A 144 -24.77 -64.43 4.39
CA LEU A 144 -24.64 -63.71 3.12
C LEU A 144 -24.65 -64.62 1.90
N LEU A 145 -23.77 -65.64 1.86
CA LEU A 145 -23.69 -66.58 0.72
C LEU A 145 -24.47 -67.86 0.96
N ARG A 146 -24.64 -68.27 2.23
CA ARG A 146 -25.26 -69.56 2.62
C ARG A 146 -24.61 -70.79 1.96
N ASP A 147 -23.32 -70.66 1.64
CA ASP A 147 -22.50 -71.69 1.00
C ASP A 147 -21.13 -71.74 1.71
N PRO A 148 -20.92 -72.71 2.62
CA PRO A 148 -19.69 -72.81 3.41
C PRO A 148 -18.43 -73.02 2.57
N GLN A 149 -18.53 -73.71 1.44
CA GLN A 149 -17.36 -73.96 0.58
C GLN A 149 -16.93 -72.69 -0.12
N LYS A 150 -17.89 -71.89 -0.62
CA LYS A 150 -17.57 -70.59 -1.21
C LYS A 150 -17.09 -69.58 -0.18
N ALA A 151 -17.69 -69.54 1.00
CA ALA A 151 -17.28 -68.65 2.09
C ALA A 151 -15.82 -68.87 2.53
N ASN A 152 -15.38 -70.13 2.65
CA ASN A 152 -14.01 -70.46 3.04
C ASN A 152 -12.98 -70.23 1.92
N SER A 153 -13.43 -70.17 0.65
CA SER A 153 -12.59 -69.88 -0.51
C SER A 153 -12.42 -68.38 -0.81
N MET A 154 -13.17 -67.50 -0.12
CA MET A 154 -13.08 -66.07 -0.36
C MET A 154 -11.77 -65.48 0.20
N PRO A 155 -10.96 -64.81 -0.63
CA PRO A 155 -9.75 -64.16 -0.18
C PRO A 155 -10.10 -62.90 0.62
N LEU A 156 -9.90 -62.94 1.94
CA LEU A 156 -10.00 -61.77 2.82
C LEU A 156 -8.61 -61.13 2.93
N ALA A 157 -8.43 -59.94 2.33
CA ALA A 157 -7.14 -59.26 2.35
C ALA A 157 -6.84 -58.64 3.73
N ASN A 158 -7.83 -57.99 4.36
CA ASN A 158 -7.65 -57.37 5.67
C ASN A 158 -9.01 -57.22 6.40
N ALA A 159 -9.24 -58.05 7.42
CA ALA A 159 -10.47 -58.01 8.22
C ALA A 159 -10.16 -57.47 9.62
N HIS A 160 -10.76 -56.33 10.00
CA HIS A 160 -10.56 -55.71 11.31
C HIS A 160 -11.80 -54.93 11.77
N ARG A 161 -11.91 -54.70 13.09
CA ARG A 161 -12.94 -53.85 13.68
C ARG A 161 -12.60 -52.38 13.42
N VAL A 162 -13.57 -51.61 12.94
CA VAL A 162 -13.41 -50.16 12.72
C VAL A 162 -13.57 -49.42 14.04
N PRO A 163 -12.64 -48.53 14.41
CA PRO A 163 -12.81 -47.68 15.59
C PRO A 163 -14.04 -46.78 15.43
N THR A 164 -14.95 -46.80 16.40
CA THR A 164 -16.12 -45.91 16.44
C THR A 164 -16.18 -45.16 17.77
N HIS A 165 -16.74 -43.94 17.74
CA HIS A 165 -16.94 -43.09 18.93
C HIS A 165 -18.38 -43.17 19.49
N GLY A 166 -19.18 -44.13 19.04
CA GLY A 166 -20.59 -44.29 19.44
C GLY A 166 -20.84 -45.49 20.38
N LYS A 167 -22.03 -45.53 21.02
CA LYS A 167 -22.50 -46.71 21.76
C LYS A 167 -23.05 -47.74 20.78
N GLY A 168 -22.55 -48.96 20.84
CA GLY A 168 -22.95 -50.08 19.99
C GLY A 168 -21.75 -50.91 19.53
N PRO A 169 -21.97 -52.11 18.98
CA PRO A 169 -20.88 -52.97 18.57
C PRO A 169 -20.09 -52.35 17.41
N LYS A 170 -18.75 -52.39 17.49
CA LYS A 170 -17.86 -51.84 16.46
C LYS A 170 -18.01 -52.65 15.16
N PRO A 171 -18.28 -52.05 14.00
CA PRO A 171 -18.45 -52.82 12.78
C PRO A 171 -17.14 -53.47 12.32
N ILE A 172 -17.24 -54.58 11.61
CA ILE A 172 -16.10 -55.22 10.93
C ILE A 172 -16.02 -54.69 9.51
N HIS A 173 -14.81 -54.36 9.09
CA HIS A 173 -14.44 -54.02 7.73
C HIS A 173 -13.56 -55.13 7.16
N SER A 174 -13.97 -55.71 6.03
CA SER A 174 -13.27 -56.81 5.34
C SER A 174 -13.20 -56.61 3.84
#